data_AF-A0A1F9EB73-F1
#
_entry.id   AF-A0A1F9EB73-F1
#
_cell.length_a   1.000
_cell.length_b   1.000
_cell.length_c   1.000
_cell.angle_alpha   90.00
_cell.angle_beta   90.00
_cell.angle_gamma   90.00
#
_symmetry.space_group_name_H-M   'P 1'
#
loop_
_entity.id
_entity.type
_entity.pdbx_description
1 polymer ?
#
loop_
_entity_poly.entity_id
_entity_poly.type
_entity_poly.pdbx_seq_one_letter_code
_entity_poly.pdbx_strand_id
1 'polypeptide(L)'
;MKKWLKWILFVGIFVIPLALLFVTTSISFKVSKSIQFCSSCHKMSLYAKDLLNPASDSLASRHYRDRGKQPDQCAACHVNYNMLGPIDAKARGLLHLAFYYFDYDVARELKLYLPYPNKNCLFCHSQMGTFKEKKHHEEFMCELKSGKLSCLSCHGPIHKIERD
;
A
#
# COMPACT_ATOMS: atom_id res chain seq x y z
N MET A 1 -37.17 9.40 -36.35
CA MET A 1 -35.96 9.89 -35.63
C MET A 1 -34.78 9.93 -36.58
N LYS A 2 -34.16 11.10 -36.80
CA LYS A 2 -32.93 11.23 -37.62
C LYS A 2 -31.83 10.31 -37.08
N LYS A 3 -31.14 9.58 -37.95
CA LYS A 3 -30.08 8.61 -37.57
C LYS A 3 -29.02 9.23 -36.65
N TRP A 4 -28.66 10.51 -36.83
CA TRP A 4 -27.68 11.18 -35.96
C TRP A 4 -28.15 11.22 -34.49
N LEU A 5 -29.44 11.42 -34.24
CA LEU A 5 -29.97 11.58 -32.87
C LEU A 5 -29.83 10.27 -32.07
N LYS A 6 -29.98 9.12 -32.75
CA LYS A 6 -29.74 7.79 -32.15
C LYS A 6 -28.27 7.60 -31.76
N TRP A 7 -27.34 8.07 -32.59
CA TRP A 7 -25.91 8.03 -32.30
C TRP A 7 -25.52 8.94 -31.13
N ILE A 8 -26.06 10.17 -31.07
CA ILE A 8 -25.83 11.06 -29.93
C ILE A 8 -26.37 10.44 -28.63
N LEU A 9 -27.56 9.82 -28.66
CA LEU A 9 -28.12 9.16 -27.49
C LEU A 9 -27.25 7.97 -27.05
N PHE A 10 -26.79 7.15 -27.99
CA PHE A 10 -25.90 6.02 -27.71
C PHE A 10 -24.57 6.47 -27.07
N VAL A 11 -23.94 7.49 -27.65
CA VAL A 11 -22.70 8.06 -27.10
C VAL A 11 -22.92 8.67 -25.73
N GLY A 12 -24.02 9.42 -25.56
CA GLY A 12 -24.37 10.07 -24.30
C GLY A 12 -24.69 9.11 -23.16
N ILE A 13 -25.34 7.98 -23.44
CA ILE A 13 -25.79 7.03 -22.41
C ILE A 13 -24.76 5.93 -22.15
N PHE A 14 -24.00 5.50 -23.16
CA PHE A 14 -23.09 4.36 -23.01
C PHE A 14 -21.63 4.77 -23.04
N VAL A 15 -21.22 5.48 -24.09
CA VAL A 15 -19.78 5.75 -24.31
C VAL A 15 -19.24 6.75 -23.29
N ILE A 16 -19.94 7.87 -23.07
CA ILE A 16 -19.51 8.91 -22.14
C ILE A 16 -19.48 8.37 -20.70
N PRO A 17 -20.53 7.72 -20.17
CA PRO A 17 -20.51 7.20 -18.80
C PRO A 17 -19.44 6.12 -18.60
N LEU A 18 -19.22 5.24 -19.59
CA LEU A 18 -18.18 4.22 -19.49
C LEU A 18 -16.77 4.82 -19.49
N ALA A 19 -16.52 5.82 -20.34
CA ALA A 19 -15.25 6.54 -20.36
C ALA A 19 -15.01 7.28 -19.03
N LEU A 20 -16.04 7.96 -18.51
CA LEU A 20 -15.98 8.63 -17.22
C LEU A 20 -15.72 7.64 -16.09
N LEU A 21 -16.41 6.49 -16.07
CA LEU A 21 -16.17 5.43 -15.09
C LEU A 21 -14.71 4.96 -15.13
N PHE A 22 -14.18 4.70 -16.32
CA PHE A 22 -12.79 4.24 -16.46
C PHE A 22 -11.77 5.29 -15.98
N VAL A 23 -11.95 6.55 -16.35
CA VAL A 23 -11.06 7.64 -15.94
C VAL A 23 -11.13 7.89 -14.44
N THR A 24 -12.35 8.01 -13.91
CA THR A 24 -12.58 8.28 -12.48
C THR A 24 -12.04 7.15 -11.62
N THR A 25 -12.32 5.89 -11.95
CA THR A 25 -11.78 4.75 -11.22
C THR A 25 -10.25 4.73 -11.25
N SER A 26 -9.62 4.99 -12.40
CA SER A 26 -8.16 5.04 -12.51
C SER A 26 -7.54 6.12 -11.61
N ILE A 27 -8.13 7.32 -11.58
CA ILE A 27 -7.69 8.42 -10.72
C ILE A 27 -7.91 8.06 -9.25
N SER A 28 -9.10 7.59 -8.88
CA SER A 28 -9.42 7.18 -7.52
C SER A 28 -8.49 6.07 -7.03
N PHE A 29 -8.12 5.12 -7.88
CA PHE A 29 -7.14 4.09 -7.56
C PHE A 29 -5.76 4.67 -7.27
N LYS A 30 -5.30 5.65 -8.06
CA LYS A 30 -4.02 6.33 -7.81
C LYS A 30 -4.04 7.14 -6.51
N VAL A 31 -5.08 7.95 -6.30
CA VAL A 31 -5.23 8.79 -5.09
C VAL A 31 -5.33 7.93 -3.84
N SER A 32 -6.05 6.80 -3.89
CA SER A 32 -6.23 5.90 -2.75
C SER A 32 -4.94 5.20 -2.25
N LYS A 33 -3.85 5.30 -3.03
CA LYS A 33 -2.53 4.80 -2.64
C LYS A 33 -1.64 5.89 -2.04
N SER A 34 -2.09 7.15 -2.07
CA SER A 34 -1.29 8.28 -1.61
C SER A 34 -1.16 8.32 -0.09
N ILE A 35 -0.05 8.88 0.39
CA ILE A 35 0.19 9.16 1.79
C ILE A 35 -0.94 10.04 2.34
N GLN A 36 -1.37 11.06 1.58
CA GLN A 36 -2.46 11.97 1.96
C GLN A 36 -3.78 11.24 2.19
N PHE A 37 -4.12 10.28 1.33
CA PHE A 37 -5.31 9.46 1.52
C PHE A 37 -5.18 8.57 2.75
N CYS A 38 -4.05 7.87 2.91
CA CYS A 38 -3.83 7.01 4.07
C CYS A 38 -3.86 7.81 5.39
N SER A 39 -3.25 9.00 5.42
CA SER A 39 -3.18 9.87 6.58
C SER A 39 -4.45 10.67 6.85
N SER A 40 -5.49 10.54 6.00
CA SER A 40 -6.78 11.20 6.23
C SER A 40 -7.53 10.60 7.42
N CYS A 41 -7.25 9.35 7.77
CA CYS A 41 -7.70 8.75 9.02
C CYS A 41 -6.77 9.17 10.17
N HIS A 42 -7.32 9.71 11.26
CA HIS A 42 -6.53 10.24 12.38
C HIS A 42 -5.51 9.23 12.93
N LYS A 43 -5.87 7.94 13.06
CA LYS A 43 -4.94 6.90 13.57
C LYS A 43 -3.73 6.66 12.66
N MET A 44 -3.86 6.94 11.36
CA MET A 44 -2.77 6.80 10.39
C MET A 44 -1.83 8.02 10.37
N SER A 45 -2.22 9.14 10.98
CA SER A 45 -1.41 10.36 11.01
C SER A 45 -0.06 10.15 11.70
N LEU A 46 0.01 9.32 12.76
CA LEU A 46 1.25 9.00 13.47
C LEU A 46 2.25 8.25 12.57
N TYR A 47 1.76 7.31 11.76
CA TYR A 47 2.57 6.57 10.80
C TYR A 47 3.06 7.47 9.66
N ALA A 48 2.22 8.38 9.19
CA ALA A 48 2.61 9.38 8.21
C ALA A 48 3.64 10.37 8.78
N LYS A 49 3.52 10.77 10.05
CA LYS A 49 4.51 11.62 10.74
C LYS A 49 5.87 10.93 10.80
N ASP A 50 5.93 9.66 11.18
CA ASP A 50 7.18 8.89 11.17
C ASP A 50 7.76 8.76 9.77
N LEU A 51 6.94 8.38 8.77
CA LEU A 51 7.34 8.28 7.36
C LEU A 51 7.96 9.59 6.84
N LEU A 52 7.36 10.73 7.20
CA LEU A 52 7.79 12.04 6.73
C LEU A 52 8.90 12.66 7.58
N ASN A 53 9.22 12.10 8.75
CA ASN A 53 10.25 12.61 9.65
C ASN A 53 11.65 12.31 9.08
N PRO A 54 12.41 13.32 8.60
CA PRO A 54 13.72 13.08 8.00
C PRO A 54 14.77 12.61 9.02
N ALA A 55 14.55 12.82 10.32
CA ALA A 55 15.43 12.35 11.38
C ALA A 55 15.11 10.93 11.85
N SER A 56 13.96 10.36 11.44
CA SER A 56 13.63 8.98 11.75
C SER A 56 14.51 8.03 10.94
N ASP A 57 15.01 7.00 11.62
CA ASP A 57 15.74 5.85 11.10
C ASP A 57 14.83 4.63 10.89
N SER A 58 13.51 4.80 11.04
CA SER A 58 12.53 3.76 10.70
C SER A 58 12.65 3.33 9.24
N LEU A 59 12.30 2.08 8.94
CA LEU A 59 12.30 1.60 7.55
C LEU A 59 11.41 2.48 6.68
N ALA A 60 10.24 2.89 7.18
CA ALA A 60 9.32 3.76 6.47
C ALA A 60 10.00 5.09 6.08
N SER A 61 10.58 5.81 7.04
CA SER A 61 11.25 7.09 6.76
C SER A 61 12.42 6.94 5.79
N ARG A 62 13.25 5.91 6.00
CA ARG A 62 14.37 5.61 5.10
C ARG A 62 13.89 5.32 3.68
N HIS A 63 12.87 4.49 3.50
CA HIS A 63 12.33 4.20 2.17
C HIS A 63 11.67 5.42 1.53
N TYR A 64 11.02 6.29 2.31
CA TYR A 64 10.48 7.55 1.81
C TYR A 64 11.60 8.46 1.28
N ARG A 65 12.67 8.65 2.06
CA ARG A 65 13.81 9.49 1.69
C ARG A 65 14.60 8.92 0.52
N ASP A 66 14.97 7.64 0.60
CA ASP A 66 15.89 7.00 -0.33
C ASP A 66 15.23 6.66 -1.67
N ARG A 67 13.90 6.50 -1.71
CA ARG A 67 13.13 6.31 -2.96
C ARG A 67 12.58 7.61 -3.56
N GLY A 68 13.14 8.76 -3.21
CA GLY A 68 12.80 10.03 -3.84
C GLY A 68 11.42 10.56 -3.47
N LYS A 69 10.94 10.29 -2.25
CA LYS A 69 9.73 10.91 -1.65
C LYS A 69 8.45 10.74 -2.47
N GLN A 70 8.28 9.56 -3.11
CA GLN A 70 7.08 9.29 -3.91
C GLN A 70 5.79 9.42 -3.06
N PRO A 71 4.68 9.87 -3.64
CA PRO A 71 3.44 10.09 -2.91
C PRO A 71 2.74 8.79 -2.49
N ASP A 72 3.10 7.63 -3.05
CA ASP A 72 2.45 6.34 -2.84
C ASP A 72 3.28 5.35 -2.00
N GLN A 73 4.21 5.86 -1.18
CA GLN A 73 5.17 5.02 -0.45
C GLN A 73 4.52 4.11 0.60
N CYS A 74 3.38 4.50 1.18
CA CYS A 74 2.59 3.59 2.02
C CYS A 74 2.19 2.34 1.23
N ALA A 75 1.71 2.52 -0.01
CA ALA A 75 1.25 1.43 -0.84
C ALA A 75 2.39 0.52 -1.34
N ALA A 76 3.61 1.05 -1.48
CA ALA A 76 4.78 0.25 -1.89
C ALA A 76 5.04 -0.94 -0.95
N CYS A 77 4.75 -0.80 0.34
CA CYS A 77 4.84 -1.91 1.29
C CYS A 77 3.47 -2.54 1.55
N HIS A 78 2.45 -1.72 1.86
CA HIS A 78 1.16 -2.19 2.37
C HIS A 78 0.24 -2.80 1.30
N VAL A 79 0.57 -2.67 0.01
CA VAL A 79 -0.14 -3.30 -1.10
C VAL A 79 0.74 -4.39 -1.71
N ASN A 80 0.22 -5.61 -1.78
CA ASN A 80 0.97 -6.74 -2.34
C ASN A 80 1.21 -6.57 -3.84
N TYR A 81 2.39 -6.97 -4.30
CA TYR A 81 2.79 -6.92 -5.72
C TYR A 81 2.22 -8.06 -6.59
N ASN A 82 1.08 -8.64 -6.23
CA ASN A 82 0.35 -9.62 -7.06
C ASN A 82 -0.78 -8.93 -7.85
N MET A 83 -1.29 -9.60 -8.89
CA MET A 83 -2.36 -9.04 -9.76
C MET A 83 -3.59 -8.56 -8.98
N LEU A 84 -3.94 -9.23 -7.89
CA LEU A 84 -5.09 -8.91 -7.04
C LEU A 84 -4.74 -8.05 -5.81
N GLY A 85 -3.46 -7.76 -5.56
CA GLY A 85 -3.02 -7.07 -4.35
C GLY A 85 -3.67 -5.71 -4.11
N PRO A 86 -3.84 -4.86 -5.16
CA PRO A 86 -4.60 -3.63 -5.04
C PRO A 86 -6.08 -3.83 -4.66
N ILE A 87 -6.70 -4.94 -5.10
CA ILE A 87 -8.09 -5.27 -4.79
C ILE A 87 -8.18 -5.75 -3.34
N ASP A 88 -7.30 -6.66 -2.93
CA ASP A 88 -7.22 -7.18 -1.55
C ASP A 88 -6.96 -6.04 -0.54
N ALA A 89 -6.10 -5.09 -0.90
CA ALA A 89 -5.84 -3.92 -0.06
C ALA A 89 -7.09 -3.05 0.10
N LYS A 90 -7.87 -2.86 -0.98
CA LYS A 90 -9.13 -2.10 -0.92
C LYS A 90 -10.20 -2.82 -0.11
N ALA A 91 -10.35 -4.13 -0.27
CA ALA A 91 -11.28 -4.93 0.52
C ALA A 91 -10.97 -4.82 2.02
N ARG A 92 -9.68 -4.92 2.40
CA ARG A 92 -9.26 -4.70 3.80
C ARG A 92 -9.51 -3.27 4.27
N GLY A 93 -9.34 -2.27 3.40
CA GLY A 93 -9.70 -0.89 3.70
C GLY A 93 -11.19 -0.69 3.97
N LEU A 94 -12.07 -1.35 3.20
CA LEU A 94 -13.52 -1.34 3.44
C LEU A 94 -13.87 -2.05 4.75
N LEU A 95 -13.17 -3.14 5.08
CA LEU A 95 -13.33 -3.82 6.37
C LEU A 95 -12.92 -2.91 7.53
N HIS A 96 -11.82 -2.16 7.41
CA HIS A 96 -11.42 -1.16 8.40
C HIS A 96 -12.48 -0.07 8.58
N LEU A 97 -13.09 0.37 7.49
CA LEU A 97 -14.17 1.35 7.54
C LEU A 97 -15.38 0.78 8.27
N ALA A 98 -15.75 -0.48 7.96
CA ALA A 98 -16.85 -1.16 8.63
C ALA A 98 -16.59 -1.30 10.14
N PHE A 99 -15.41 -1.78 10.56
CA PHE A 99 -15.07 -1.83 11.98
C PHE A 99 -15.05 -0.44 12.62
N TYR A 100 -14.52 0.58 11.94
CA TYR A 100 -14.53 1.93 12.47
C TYR A 100 -15.94 2.44 12.79
N TYR A 101 -16.94 2.13 11.95
CA TYR A 101 -18.32 2.57 12.15
C TYR A 101 -19.16 1.66 13.05
N PHE A 102 -18.93 0.35 13.02
CA PHE A 102 -19.82 -0.63 13.64
C PHE A 102 -19.22 -1.39 14.83
N ASP A 103 -17.88 -1.41 14.96
CA ASP A 103 -17.18 -2.11 16.05
C ASP A 103 -15.86 -1.39 16.37
N TYR A 104 -15.99 -0.25 17.06
CA TYR A 104 -14.88 0.65 17.34
C TYR A 104 -13.80 0.01 18.21
N ASP A 105 -14.16 -0.95 19.06
CA ASP A 105 -13.22 -1.64 19.93
C ASP A 105 -12.28 -2.56 19.13
N VAL A 106 -12.79 -3.26 18.11
CA VAL A 106 -11.94 -3.97 17.15
C VAL A 106 -11.08 -2.99 16.35
N ALA A 107 -11.62 -1.81 16.01
CA ALA A 107 -10.88 -0.79 15.28
C ALA A 107 -9.80 -0.07 16.12
N ARG A 108 -9.82 -0.17 17.46
CA ARG A 108 -8.83 0.47 18.36
C ARG A 108 -7.43 -0.11 18.18
N GLU A 109 -7.31 -1.42 17.96
CA GLU A 109 -6.02 -2.07 17.79
C GLU A 109 -5.64 -2.14 16.30
N LEU A 110 -4.69 -1.30 15.89
CA LEU A 110 -4.10 -1.37 14.56
C LEU A 110 -3.10 -2.52 14.49
N LYS A 111 -3.56 -3.67 14.01
CA LYS A 111 -2.73 -4.84 13.73
C LYS A 111 -2.82 -5.27 12.29
N LEU A 112 -1.75 -5.90 11.82
CA LEU A 112 -1.76 -6.57 10.52
C LEU A 112 -2.57 -7.86 10.65
N TYR A 113 -3.57 -8.05 9.80
CA TYR A 113 -4.32 -9.32 9.73
C TYR A 113 -3.46 -10.50 9.27
N LEU A 114 -2.43 -10.21 8.47
CA LEU A 114 -1.49 -11.19 7.93
C LEU A 114 -0.08 -10.63 8.05
N PRO A 115 0.93 -11.49 8.32
CA PRO A 115 2.32 -11.09 8.27
C PRO A 115 2.68 -10.43 6.94
N TYR A 116 3.66 -9.53 6.99
CA TYR A 116 4.22 -8.93 5.80
C TYR A 116 4.92 -9.97 4.93
N PRO A 117 4.52 -10.14 3.65
CA PRO A 117 5.13 -11.16 2.82
C PRO A 117 6.48 -10.63 2.29
N ASN A 118 7.55 -11.40 2.49
CA ASN A 118 8.91 -11.05 2.05
C ASN A 118 9.01 -10.73 0.57
N LYS A 119 8.10 -11.25 -0.27
CA LYS A 119 8.03 -10.92 -1.70
C LYS A 119 7.90 -9.40 -1.94
N ASN A 120 7.27 -8.65 -1.04
CA ASN A 120 7.15 -7.20 -1.19
C ASN A 120 8.52 -6.53 -1.01
N CYS A 121 9.33 -6.99 -0.06
CA CYS A 121 10.72 -6.54 0.09
C CYS A 121 11.58 -6.97 -1.10
N LEU A 122 11.49 -8.25 -1.48
CA LEU A 122 12.28 -8.85 -2.56
C LEU A 122 11.95 -8.27 -3.94
N PHE A 123 10.78 -7.66 -4.12
CA PHE A 123 10.44 -6.95 -5.35
C PHE A 123 11.50 -5.90 -5.72
N CYS A 124 11.97 -5.14 -4.73
CA CYS A 124 13.06 -4.18 -4.90
C CYS A 124 14.43 -4.77 -4.55
N HIS A 125 14.51 -5.61 -3.52
CA HIS A 125 15.78 -6.04 -2.94
C HIS A 125 16.45 -7.24 -3.63
N SER A 126 15.70 -8.12 -4.30
CA SER A 126 16.25 -9.39 -4.82
C SER A 126 17.39 -9.23 -5.83
N GLN A 127 17.43 -8.10 -6.54
CA GLN A 127 18.45 -7.82 -7.55
C GLN A 127 19.57 -6.90 -7.06
N MET A 128 19.48 -6.37 -5.84
CA MET A 128 20.50 -5.46 -5.30
C MET A 128 21.77 -6.22 -4.95
N GLY A 129 22.93 -5.66 -5.30
CA GLY A 129 24.24 -6.22 -4.91
C GLY A 129 24.35 -6.38 -3.38
N THR A 130 23.90 -5.37 -2.64
CA THR A 130 23.87 -5.39 -1.17
C THR A 130 23.02 -6.51 -0.56
N PHE A 131 22.03 -7.03 -1.29
CA PHE A 131 21.26 -8.19 -0.87
C PHE A 131 22.04 -9.48 -1.16
N LYS A 132 22.61 -9.62 -2.36
CA LYS A 132 23.33 -10.81 -2.84
C LYS A 132 24.67 -11.03 -2.12
N GLU A 133 25.33 -9.97 -1.70
CA GLU A 133 26.66 -10.02 -1.07
C GLU A 133 26.65 -10.47 0.40
N LYS A 134 25.48 -10.51 1.05
CA LYS A 134 25.37 -10.85 2.47
C LYS A 134 25.16 -12.35 2.65
N LYS A 135 26.19 -13.04 3.16
CA LYS A 135 26.16 -14.47 3.48
C LYS A 135 24.95 -14.90 4.33
N HIS A 136 24.52 -14.06 5.26
CA HIS A 136 23.33 -14.34 6.08
C HIS A 136 22.04 -14.47 5.24
N HIS A 137 21.90 -13.69 4.15
CA HIS A 137 20.74 -13.89 3.28
C HIS A 137 20.84 -15.22 2.54
N GLU A 138 22.04 -15.59 2.07
CA GLU A 138 22.31 -16.85 1.37
C GLU A 138 21.92 -18.07 2.21
N GLU A 139 22.36 -18.10 3.48
CA GLU A 139 22.11 -19.19 4.42
C GLU A 139 20.62 -19.44 4.66
N PHE A 140 19.82 -18.37 4.76
CA PHE A 140 18.37 -18.46 5.02
C PHE A 140 17.50 -18.26 3.77
N MET A 141 18.05 -18.39 2.56
CA MET A 141 17.28 -18.07 1.34
C MET A 141 16.00 -18.89 1.19
N CYS A 142 16.00 -20.15 1.62
CA CYS A 142 14.83 -21.01 1.56
C CYS A 142 13.72 -20.50 2.51
N GLU A 143 14.08 -20.14 3.74
CA GLU A 143 13.18 -19.60 4.77
C GLU A 143 12.68 -18.22 4.37
N LEU A 144 13.54 -17.37 3.82
CA LEU A 144 13.21 -16.03 3.34
C LEU A 144 12.26 -16.09 2.13
N LYS A 145 12.48 -17.00 1.16
CA LYS A 145 11.58 -17.18 0.01
C LYS A 145 10.23 -17.77 0.40
N SER A 146 10.23 -18.73 1.34
CA SER A 146 9.00 -19.37 1.83
C SER A 146 8.21 -18.48 2.80
N GLY A 147 8.82 -17.42 3.32
CA GLY A 147 8.22 -16.53 4.32
C GLY A 147 8.21 -17.12 5.73
N LYS A 148 8.89 -18.25 5.97
CA LYS A 148 9.07 -18.83 7.30
C LYS A 148 9.93 -17.92 8.20
N LEU A 149 10.95 -17.30 7.63
CA LEU A 149 11.73 -16.25 8.28
C LEU A 149 11.34 -14.90 7.66
N SER A 150 10.87 -13.95 8.47
CA SER A 150 10.52 -12.62 7.96
C SER A 150 11.77 -11.75 7.78
N CYS A 151 11.83 -10.95 6.70
CA CYS A 151 12.84 -9.91 6.58
C CYS A 151 12.84 -8.97 7.79
N LEU A 152 11.65 -8.75 8.38
CA LEU A 152 11.43 -7.85 9.49
C LEU A 152 11.93 -8.37 10.84
N SER A 153 12.30 -9.66 10.92
CA SER A 153 12.93 -10.23 12.10
C SER A 153 14.36 -9.69 12.31
N CYS A 154 14.99 -9.20 11.25
CA CYS A 154 16.33 -8.58 11.31
C CYS A 154 16.30 -7.11 10.87
N HIS A 155 15.41 -6.72 9.95
CA HIS A 155 15.28 -5.36 9.48
C HIS A 155 14.11 -4.65 10.16
N GLY A 156 14.41 -3.65 10.99
CA GLY A 156 13.40 -2.86 11.65
C GLY A 156 14.00 -1.75 12.52
N PRO A 157 13.15 -0.97 13.20
CA PRO A 157 11.68 -1.05 13.19
C PRO A 157 11.04 -0.51 11.89
N ILE A 158 9.84 -1.00 11.56
CA ILE A 158 9.10 -0.58 10.36
C ILE A 158 8.70 0.88 10.48
N HIS A 159 8.09 1.21 11.63
CA HIS A 159 7.68 2.54 12.02
C HIS A 159 8.16 2.82 13.45
N LYS A 160 8.58 4.06 13.73
CA LYS A 160 8.81 4.54 15.09
C LYS A 160 7.68 5.49 15.47
N ILE A 161 6.61 4.91 16.01
CA ILE A 161 5.49 5.67 16.57
C ILE A 161 5.60 5.67 18.09
N GLU A 162 5.51 6.84 18.69
CA GLU A 162 5.17 6.96 20.11
C GLU A 162 3.67 6.70 20.22
N ARG A 163 3.28 5.75 21.07
CA ARG A 163 1.87 5.47 21.35
C ARG A 163 1.45 6.38 22.51
N ASP A 164 0.41 7.17 22.26
CA ASP A 164 -0.29 7.93 23.31
C ASP A 164 -0.97 6.97 24.32
#